data_AF-A0A2P9GU07-F1
#
_entry.id   AF-A0A2P9GU07-F1
#
_cell.length_a   1.000
_cell.length_b   1.000
_cell.length_c   1.000
_cell.angle_alpha   90.00
_cell.angle_beta   90.00
_cell.angle_gamma   90.00
#
_symmetry.space_group_name_H-M   'P 1'
#
loop_
_entity.id
_entity.type
_entity.pdbx_description
1 polymer ?
#
loop_
_entity_poly.entity_id
_entity_poly.type
_entity_poly.pdbx_seq_one_letter_code
_entity_poly.pdbx_strand_id
1 'polypeptide(L)'
;MFIYPGSCTINAYKLTNDGYSFAKSKKNSSDLYVFPNVNNLYEPVQILLSNVFVGYFLIPDDHIWNYNLMGIKFNNNQKYAPHLDIPQPFYADIHRPNHFLQFFFA
;
A
#
# COMPACT_ATOMS: atom_id res chain seq x y z
N MET A 1 10.17 -3.69 -2.44
CA MET A 1 10.42 -4.79 -1.50
C MET A 1 9.98 -6.08 -2.17
N PHE A 2 10.91 -7.01 -2.39
CA PHE A 2 10.58 -8.36 -2.86
C PHE A 2 10.63 -9.29 -1.66
N ILE A 3 9.55 -10.05 -1.46
CA ILE A 3 9.42 -11.00 -0.35
C ILE A 3 9.47 -12.39 -0.96
N TYR A 4 10.45 -13.18 -0.55
CA TYR A 4 10.55 -14.59 -0.87
C TYR A 4 10.45 -15.39 0.44
N PRO A 5 10.08 -16.68 0.39
CA PRO A 5 10.17 -17.52 1.58
C PRO A 5 11.59 -17.47 2.17
N GLY A 6 11.72 -16.92 3.37
CA GLY A 6 12.99 -16.84 4.10
C GLY A 6 13.88 -15.63 3.79
N SER A 7 13.51 -14.73 2.86
CA SER A 7 14.30 -13.52 2.61
C SER A 7 13.47 -12.33 2.14
N CYS A 8 14.02 -11.14 2.35
CA CYS A 8 13.44 -9.89 1.89
C CYS A 8 14.53 -9.03 1.27
N THR A 9 14.25 -8.48 0.09
CA THR A 9 15.13 -7.52 -0.59
C THR A 9 14.45 -6.15 -0.62
N ILE A 10 15.18 -5.13 -0.15
CA ILE A 10 14.72 -3.74 -0.14
C ILE A 10 15.55 -2.95 -1.15
N ASN A 11 14.88 -2.40 -2.16
CA ASN A 11 15.43 -1.44 -3.11
C ASN A 11 14.63 -0.14 -3.00
N ALA A 12 15.29 1.00 -3.14
CA ALA A 12 14.63 2.30 -3.18
C ALA A 12 14.94 3.03 -4.47
N TYR A 13 13.94 3.76 -4.94
CA TYR A 13 14.00 4.52 -6.17
C TYR A 13 13.34 5.88 -5.96
N LYS A 14 13.83 6.87 -6.70
CA LYS A 14 13.23 8.19 -6.82
C LYS A 14 12.67 8.35 -8.22
N LEU A 15 11.50 8.99 -8.32
CA LEU A 15 10.86 9.33 -9.59
C LEU A 15 11.58 10.51 -10.25
N THR A 16 11.88 10.41 -11.55
CA THR A 16 12.43 11.53 -12.32
C THR A 16 11.31 12.48 -12.77
N ASN A 17 11.66 13.71 -13.19
CA ASN A 17 10.67 14.65 -13.72
C ASN A 17 9.97 14.11 -14.98
N ASP A 18 10.70 13.40 -15.83
CA ASP A 18 10.17 12.72 -17.01
C ASP A 18 9.24 11.58 -16.59
N GLY A 19 9.63 10.79 -15.57
CA GLY A 19 8.81 9.77 -14.92
C GLY A 19 7.46 10.31 -14.43
N TYR A 20 7.49 11.46 -13.76
CA TYR A 20 6.27 12.13 -13.28
C TYR A 20 5.37 12.60 -14.43
N SER A 21 5.96 13.25 -15.45
CA SER A 21 5.22 13.76 -16.61
C SER A 21 4.59 12.63 -17.42
N PHE A 22 5.32 11.52 -17.58
CA PHE A 22 4.83 10.30 -18.20
C PHE A 22 3.66 9.68 -17.39
N ALA A 23 3.81 9.52 -16.07
CA ALA A 23 2.75 8.96 -15.23
C ALA A 23 1.48 9.81 -15.27
N LYS A 24 1.63 11.14 -15.29
CA LYS A 24 0.51 12.09 -15.37
C LYS A 24 -0.26 11.98 -16.69
N SER A 25 0.42 11.77 -17.82
CA SER A 25 -0.22 11.61 -19.13
C SER A 25 -1.01 10.30 -19.27
N LYS A 26 -0.69 9.29 -18.44
CA LYS A 26 -1.35 7.97 -18.43
C LYS A 26 -2.51 7.86 -17.44
N LYS A 27 -2.87 8.93 -16.73
CA LYS A 27 -3.98 8.93 -15.77
C LYS A 27 -5.28 8.46 -16.47
N ASN A 28 -5.90 7.40 -15.96
CA ASN A 28 -7.12 6.75 -16.49
C ASN A 28 -6.95 5.96 -17.81
N SER A 29 -5.71 5.66 -18.23
CA SER A 29 -5.47 4.75 -19.35
C SER A 29 -5.64 3.28 -18.91
N SER A 30 -6.15 2.42 -19.80
CA SER A 30 -6.13 0.96 -19.59
C SER A 30 -4.72 0.38 -19.50
N ASP A 31 -3.71 1.12 -19.95
CA ASP A 31 -2.30 0.68 -19.99
C ASP A 31 -1.51 0.99 -18.71
N LEU A 32 -2.18 1.31 -17.59
CA LEU A 32 -1.53 1.66 -16.32
C LEU A 32 -0.58 0.55 -15.80
N TYR A 33 -0.79 -0.70 -16.23
CA TYR A 33 0.00 -1.87 -15.83
C TYR A 33 0.97 -2.35 -16.92
N VAL A 34 1.01 -1.68 -18.07
CA VAL A 34 2.03 -1.97 -19.08
C VAL A 34 3.33 -1.37 -18.56
N PHE A 35 4.25 -2.23 -18.11
CA PHE A 35 5.60 -1.83 -17.75
C PHE A 35 6.20 -1.10 -18.96
N PRO A 36 6.38 0.23 -18.89
CA PRO A 36 7.01 0.93 -19.98
C PRO A 36 8.43 0.39 -20.03
N ASN A 37 8.87 -0.10 -21.19
CA ASN A 37 10.28 -0.37 -21.45
C ASN A 37 11.03 0.97 -21.64
N VAL A 38 10.71 1.96 -20.81
CA VAL A 38 11.16 3.33 -20.89
C VAL A 38 12.21 3.50 -19.82
N ASN A 39 13.46 3.48 -20.27
CA ASN A 39 14.62 3.78 -19.44
C ASN A 39 14.46 5.18 -18.81
N ASN A 40 14.99 5.36 -17.60
CA ASN A 40 15.12 6.65 -16.90
C ASN A 40 13.84 7.28 -16.30
N LEU A 41 12.75 6.54 -16.12
CA LEU A 41 11.58 7.05 -15.36
C LEU A 41 11.82 7.09 -13.84
N TYR A 42 12.75 6.27 -13.36
CA TYR A 42 13.15 6.20 -11.96
C TYR A 42 14.65 5.97 -11.84
N GLU A 43 15.25 6.49 -10.78
CA GLU A 43 16.68 6.34 -10.47
C GLU A 43 16.87 5.66 -9.11
N PRO A 44 17.86 4.75 -8.95
CA PRO A 44 18.13 4.12 -7.66
C PRO A 44 18.63 5.15 -6.66
N VAL A 45 18.21 5.02 -5.40
CA VAL A 45 18.68 5.87 -4.30
C VAL A 45 19.26 5.04 -3.16
N GLN A 46 20.19 5.64 -2.42
CA GLN A 46 20.83 4.98 -1.29
C GLN A 46 19.86 4.87 -0.11
N ILE A 47 19.85 3.69 0.52
CA ILE A 47 19.12 3.43 1.77
C ILE A 47 20.04 2.79 2.80
N LEU A 48 19.73 3.04 4.06
CA LEU A 48 20.40 2.45 5.22
C LEU A 48 19.33 1.92 6.17
N LEU A 49 19.53 0.69 6.65
CA LEU A 49 18.71 0.13 7.72
C LEU A 49 19.42 0.38 9.05
N SER A 50 18.69 0.93 10.02
CA SER A 50 19.21 1.24 11.35
C SER A 50 18.31 0.64 12.42
N ASN A 51 18.92 0.08 13.45
CA ASN A 51 18.27 -0.37 14.68
C ASN A 51 18.33 0.69 15.80
N VAL A 52 18.91 1.87 15.53
CA VAL A 52 19.05 2.96 16.51
C VAL A 52 17.79 3.82 16.56
N PHE A 53 17.15 4.03 15.42
CA PHE A 53 15.94 4.83 15.30
C PHE A 53 14.70 3.94 15.43
N VAL A 54 13.80 4.31 16.33
CA VAL A 54 12.51 3.63 16.52
C VAL A 54 11.41 4.52 15.95
N GLY A 55 10.71 4.01 14.94
CA GLY A 55 9.54 4.66 14.36
C GLY A 55 8.23 4.24 15.04
N TYR A 56 7.14 4.85 14.58
CA TYR A 56 5.77 4.50 15.00
C TYR A 56 4.86 4.47 13.77
N PHE A 57 3.65 3.94 13.94
CA PHE A 57 2.64 3.89 12.90
C PHE A 57 1.51 4.88 13.17
N LEU A 58 0.94 5.41 12.10
CA LEU A 58 -0.33 6.11 12.12
C LEU A 58 -1.31 5.28 11.31
N ILE A 59 -2.45 4.96 11.90
CA ILE A 59 -3.51 4.14 11.29
C ILE A 59 -4.79 4.97 11.14
N PRO A 60 -5.74 4.56 10.29
CA PRO A 60 -7.08 5.14 10.26
C PRO A 60 -7.76 5.05 11.63
N ASP A 61 -8.62 6.01 11.95
CA ASP A 61 -9.39 6.08 13.21
C ASP A 61 -10.40 4.95 13.36
N ASP A 62 -10.85 4.35 12.26
CA ASP A 62 -11.67 3.12 12.25
C ASP A 62 -10.83 1.83 12.28
N HIS A 63 -9.49 1.95 12.37
CA HIS A 63 -8.50 0.87 12.34
C HIS A 63 -8.48 0.03 11.03
N ILE A 64 -9.29 0.38 10.02
CA ILE A 64 -9.44 -0.39 8.78
C ILE A 64 -8.59 0.25 7.69
N TRP A 65 -7.47 -0.39 7.36
CA TRP A 65 -6.64 0.01 6.21
C TRP A 65 -6.81 -0.93 5.01
N ASN A 66 -7.28 -2.15 5.24
CA ASN A 66 -7.46 -3.16 4.18
C ASN A 66 -8.93 -3.33 3.78
N TYR A 67 -9.26 -2.88 2.56
CA TYR A 67 -10.59 -3.01 1.97
C TYR A 67 -10.71 -4.13 0.92
N ASN A 68 -9.72 -5.03 0.80
CA ASN A 68 -9.71 -6.08 -0.23
C ASN A 68 -10.97 -6.98 -0.19
N LEU A 69 -11.47 -7.29 1.01
CA LEU A 69 -12.69 -8.08 1.23
C LEU A 69 -13.93 -7.21 1.56
N MET A 70 -13.79 -5.89 1.46
CA MET A 70 -14.82 -4.89 1.75
C MET A 70 -14.91 -3.84 0.62
N GLY A 71 -14.70 -4.26 -0.63
CA GLY A 71 -14.52 -3.36 -1.77
C GLY A 71 -15.63 -2.31 -1.96
N ILE A 72 -16.88 -2.64 -1.65
CA ILE A 72 -18.03 -1.70 -1.72
C ILE A 72 -17.85 -0.52 -0.75
N LYS A 73 -17.20 -0.73 0.39
CA LYS A 73 -16.94 0.32 1.39
C LYS A 73 -15.74 1.20 1.02
N PHE A 74 -14.90 0.79 0.07
CA PHE A 74 -13.72 1.56 -0.30
C PHE A 74 -14.11 2.84 -1.05
N ASN A 75 -13.69 3.98 -0.52
CA ASN A 75 -13.84 5.28 -1.17
C ASN A 75 -12.47 5.98 -1.24
N ASN A 76 -11.94 6.15 -2.45
CA ASN A 76 -10.63 6.76 -2.68
C ASN A 76 -10.54 8.24 -2.25
N ASN A 77 -11.68 8.91 -2.07
CA ASN A 77 -11.75 10.31 -1.61
C ASN A 77 -12.14 10.42 -0.13
N GLN A 78 -12.21 9.31 0.60
CA GLN A 78 -12.56 9.31 2.02
C GLN A 78 -11.48 10.03 2.83
N LYS A 79 -11.92 10.97 3.67
CA LYS A 79 -11.09 11.58 4.70
C LYS A 79 -11.16 10.69 5.94
N TYR A 80 -10.02 10.50 6.59
CA TYR A 80 -9.88 9.76 7.84
C TYR A 80 -8.98 10.55 8.78
N ALA A 81 -9.15 10.36 10.08
CA ALA A 81 -8.26 10.95 11.07
C ALA A 81 -7.12 9.96 11.37
N PRO A 82 -5.85 10.41 11.42
CA PRO A 82 -4.76 9.54 11.80
C PRO A 82 -4.79 9.26 13.32
N HIS A 83 -4.56 8.02 13.70
CA HIS A 83 -4.48 7.55 15.07
C HIS A 83 -3.13 6.86 15.32
N LEU A 84 -2.49 7.13 16.46
CA LEU A 84 -1.19 6.55 16.84
C LEU A 84 -1.40 5.18 17.49
N ASP A 85 -1.22 4.11 16.73
CA ASP A 85 -1.43 2.74 17.21
C ASP A 85 -0.77 1.71 16.28
N ILE A 86 -0.84 0.42 16.63
CA ILE A 86 -0.27 -0.70 15.88
C ILE A 86 -1.24 -1.16 14.77
N PRO A 87 -0.79 -1.25 13.50
CA PRO A 87 -1.64 -1.70 12.41
C PRO A 87 -2.03 -3.18 12.54
N GLN A 88 -3.30 -3.47 12.31
CA GLN A 88 -3.81 -4.83 12.30
C GLN A 88 -3.24 -5.64 11.12
N PRO A 89 -2.97 -6.96 11.27
CA PRO A 89 -2.51 -7.82 10.18
C PRO A 89 -3.47 -7.85 8.97
N PHE A 90 -2.96 -8.23 7.79
CA PHE A 90 -3.75 -8.25 6.54
C PHE A 90 -5.07 -9.02 6.66
N TYR A 91 -5.06 -10.17 7.33
CA TYR A 91 -6.23 -11.04 7.55
C TYR A 91 -6.87 -10.91 8.94
N ALA A 92 -6.64 -9.80 9.66
CA ALA A 92 -7.35 -9.52 10.90
C ALA A 92 -8.87 -9.46 10.68
N ASP A 93 -9.65 -9.82 11.70
CA ASP A 93 -11.10 -10.01 11.56
C ASP A 93 -11.84 -8.74 11.17
N ILE A 94 -11.34 -7.58 11.62
CA ILE A 94 -11.82 -6.25 11.25
C ILE A 94 -11.76 -5.98 9.73
N HIS A 95 -10.84 -6.64 9.01
CA HIS A 95 -10.70 -6.52 7.55
C HIS A 95 -11.58 -7.50 6.77
N ARG A 96 -12.23 -8.46 7.44
CA ARG A 96 -13.03 -9.53 6.83
C ARG A 96 -14.32 -9.86 7.61
N PRO A 97 -15.10 -8.87 8.09
CA PRO A 97 -16.25 -9.10 8.96
C PRO A 97 -17.30 -10.04 8.36
N ASN A 98 -17.49 -9.97 7.03
CA ASN A 98 -18.46 -10.82 6.32
C ASN A 98 -18.13 -12.33 6.40
N HIS A 99 -16.85 -12.71 6.55
CA HIS A 99 -16.48 -14.12 6.71
C HIS A 99 -17.02 -14.70 8.02
N PHE A 100 -17.21 -13.88 9.05
CA PHE A 100 -17.69 -14.33 10.34
C PHE A 100 -19.21 -14.22 10.47
N LEU A 101 -19.81 -13.22 9.82
CA LEU A 101 -21.27 -13.03 9.84
C LEU A 101 -22.03 -14.15 9.09
N GLN A 102 -21.42 -14.77 8.09
CA GLN A 102 -22.04 -15.89 7.35
C GLN A 102 -22.28 -17.14 8.19
N PHE A 103 -21.57 -17.33 9.31
CA PHE A 103 -21.76 -18.49 10.19
C PHE A 103 -22.88 -18.30 11.23
N PHE A 104 -23.31 -17.06 11.50
CA PHE A 104 -24.37 -16.77 12.49
C PHE A 104 -25.79 -16.82 11.89
N PHE A 105 -25.93 -16.75 10.57
CA PHE A 105 -27.21 -16.77 9.86
C PHE A 105 -27.43 -18.05 9.03
N ALA A 106 -26.66 -19.10 9.30
CA ALA A 106 -26.80 -20.44 8.72
C ALA A 106 -27.43 -21.41 9.73
#